data_AF-A0A7R9MUP3-F1
#
_entry.id   AF-A0A7R9MUP3-F1
#
_cell.length_a   1.000
_cell.length_b   1.000
_cell.length_c   1.000
_cell.angle_alpha   90.00
_cell.angle_beta   90.00
_cell.angle_gamma   90.00
#
_symmetry.space_group_name_H-M   'P 1'
#
loop_
_entity.id
_entity.type
_entity.pdbx_description
1 polymer ?
#
loop_
_entity_poly.entity_id
_entity_poly.type
_entity_poly.pdbx_seq_one_letter_code
_entity_poly.pdbx_strand_id
1 'polypeptide(L)'
;MTGPNKPTASPVDIWTFLILCKTRFPKAIISIGWTTLVDEMSIKTGYTRDMVDHMASLVKEYNLSQPLTFAVNASLLKYSICELQRLLFQVPNSTLTVWAHPHEFESNLTLHDLILIRKSFSSGSVFYDMPSDVLNQFRVEVYNN
;
A
#
# COMPACT_ATOMS: atom_id res chain seq x y z
N MET A 1 -0.44 -4.12 10.43
CA MET A 1 0.84 -4.65 10.98
C MET A 1 1.79 -3.50 11.30
N THR A 2 2.85 -3.71 12.08
CA THR A 2 3.90 -2.68 12.26
C THR A 2 4.66 -2.48 10.96
N GLY A 3 4.71 -1.25 10.45
CA GLY A 3 5.41 -0.93 9.20
C GLY A 3 6.73 -0.19 9.37
N PRO A 4 7.23 0.41 8.26
CA PRO A 4 8.51 1.10 8.22
C PRO A 4 8.62 2.23 9.23
N ASN A 5 9.86 2.56 9.60
CA ASN A 5 10.22 3.70 10.46
C ASN A 5 9.67 3.67 11.89
N LYS A 6 9.35 2.48 12.44
CA LYS A 6 8.93 2.30 13.86
C LYS A 6 7.80 3.26 14.27
N PRO A 7 6.62 3.14 13.65
CA PRO A 7 5.48 4.00 13.97
C PRO A 7 5.08 3.85 15.44
N THR A 8 4.67 4.97 16.05
CA THR A 8 4.20 5.01 17.45
C THR A 8 2.78 4.46 17.61
N ALA A 9 2.01 4.43 16.52
CA ALA A 9 0.66 3.87 16.49
C ALA A 9 0.71 2.35 16.65
N SER A 10 -0.05 1.84 17.63
CA SER A 10 -0.25 0.40 17.80
C SER A 10 -1.06 -0.15 16.63
N PRO A 11 -0.60 -1.24 15.96
CA PRO A 11 -1.37 -1.87 14.92
C PRO A 11 -2.71 -2.41 15.46
N VAL A 12 -3.73 -2.41 14.60
CA VAL A 12 -4.99 -3.12 14.86
C VAL A 12 -4.69 -4.61 15.09
N ASP A 13 -5.44 -5.24 16.01
CA ASP A 13 -5.41 -6.69 16.20
C ASP A 13 -5.89 -7.39 14.92
N ILE A 14 -4.93 -7.91 14.17
CA ILE A 14 -5.17 -8.44 12.82
C ILE A 14 -6.04 -9.70 12.86
N TRP A 15 -5.93 -10.48 13.94
CA TRP A 15 -6.71 -11.70 14.16
C TRP A 15 -8.20 -11.39 14.26
N THR A 16 -8.57 -10.54 15.19
CA THR A 16 -9.97 -10.14 15.40
C THR A 16 -10.52 -9.46 14.15
N PHE A 17 -9.75 -8.55 13.54
CA PHE A 17 -10.17 -7.85 12.34
C PHE A 17 -10.50 -8.81 11.19
N LEU A 18 -9.57 -9.70 10.82
CA LEU A 18 -9.76 -10.61 9.70
C LEU A 18 -10.90 -11.62 9.95
N ILE A 19 -11.03 -12.12 11.18
CA ILE A 19 -12.15 -13.01 11.55
C ILE A 19 -13.49 -12.28 11.41
N LEU A 20 -13.60 -11.03 11.86
CA LEU A 20 -14.82 -10.25 11.73
C LEU A 20 -15.16 -9.94 10.27
N CYS A 21 -14.18 -9.54 9.45
CA CYS A 21 -14.37 -9.34 8.02
C CYS A 21 -14.91 -10.60 7.34
N LYS A 22 -14.27 -11.74 7.59
CA LYS A 22 -14.66 -13.04 7.02
C LYS A 22 -16.06 -13.47 7.41
N THR A 23 -16.42 -13.29 8.69
CA THR A 23 -17.69 -13.81 9.24
C THR A 23 -18.87 -12.86 9.04
N ARG A 24 -18.65 -11.54 9.09
CA ARG A 24 -19.72 -10.54 9.04
C ARG A 24 -19.85 -9.84 7.68
N PHE A 25 -18.76 -9.79 6.91
CA PHE A 25 -18.71 -9.04 5.67
C PHE A 25 -18.14 -9.86 4.50
N PRO A 26 -18.63 -11.06 4.21
CA PRO A 26 -18.02 -11.99 3.25
C PRO A 26 -17.97 -11.47 1.80
N LYS A 27 -18.68 -10.38 1.49
CA LYS A 27 -18.70 -9.74 0.16
C LYS A 27 -17.95 -8.40 0.11
N ALA A 28 -17.38 -7.95 1.23
CA ALA A 28 -16.62 -6.71 1.27
C ALA A 28 -15.21 -6.90 0.68
N ILE A 29 -14.67 -5.82 0.12
CA ILE A 29 -13.24 -5.74 -0.18
C ILE A 29 -12.52 -5.43 1.12
N ILE A 30 -11.55 -6.26 1.49
CA ILE A 30 -10.74 -6.03 2.69
C ILE A 30 -9.57 -5.13 2.30
N SER A 31 -9.40 -4.03 3.04
CA SER A 31 -8.20 -3.19 2.95
C SER A 31 -7.35 -3.39 4.19
N ILE A 32 -6.13 -3.89 4.01
CA ILE A 32 -5.16 -4.06 5.10
C ILE A 32 -3.83 -3.42 4.74
N GLY A 33 -3.05 -3.04 5.75
CA GLY A 33 -1.75 -2.45 5.51
C GLY A 33 -0.90 -2.41 6.77
N TRP A 34 0.07 -1.51 6.73
CA TRP A 34 0.97 -1.29 7.84
C TRP A 34 0.70 0.06 8.49
N THR A 35 0.98 0.16 9.79
CA THR A 35 1.20 1.46 10.40
C THR A 35 2.46 2.06 9.77
N THR A 36 2.43 3.34 9.46
CA THR A 36 3.51 4.01 8.74
C THR A 36 3.95 5.25 9.50
N LEU A 37 5.25 5.49 9.55
CA LEU A 37 5.80 6.79 9.91
C LEU A 37 6.56 7.33 8.70
N VAL A 38 6.11 8.47 8.18
CA VAL A 38 6.79 9.21 7.12
C VAL A 38 7.26 10.51 7.77
N ASP A 39 8.55 10.59 8.03
CA ASP A 39 9.22 11.70 8.73
C ASP A 39 10.42 12.13 7.88
N GLU A 40 10.67 13.43 7.74
CA GLU A 40 11.80 13.98 6.96
C GLU A 40 13.17 13.55 7.49
N MET A 41 13.28 13.24 8.78
CA MET A 41 14.47 12.69 9.43
C MET A 41 14.53 11.17 9.41
N SER A 42 13.44 10.49 9.03
CA SER A 42 13.43 9.04 8.95
C SER A 42 14.25 8.58 7.75
N ILE A 43 15.05 7.53 7.95
CA ILE A 43 15.86 6.94 6.88
C ILE A 43 14.90 6.58 5.73
N LYS A 44 15.28 6.90 4.48
CA LYS A 44 14.58 6.57 3.22
C LYS A 44 14.41 5.05 3.07
N THR A 45 13.60 4.44 3.91
CA THR A 45 13.33 3.00 3.97
C THR A 45 11.88 2.78 3.65
N GLY A 46 11.63 1.92 2.66
CA GLY A 46 10.30 1.50 2.28
C GLY A 46 9.86 0.25 3.07
N TYR A 47 8.90 -0.46 2.50
CA TYR A 47 8.50 -1.77 3.00
C TYR A 47 9.63 -2.78 2.79
N THR A 48 9.99 -3.51 3.85
CA THR A 48 11.05 -4.54 3.75
C THR A 48 10.49 -5.87 3.27
N ARG A 49 11.38 -6.75 2.79
CA ARG A 49 11.03 -8.12 2.43
C ARG A 49 10.32 -8.87 3.55
N ASP A 50 10.80 -8.76 4.79
CA ASP A 50 10.21 -9.44 5.94
C ASP A 50 8.79 -8.94 6.22
N MET A 51 8.54 -7.63 6.04
CA MET A 51 7.21 -7.05 6.20
C MET A 51 6.22 -7.61 5.17
N VAL A 52 6.63 -7.72 3.90
CA VAL A 52 5.75 -8.24 2.85
C VAL A 52 5.55 -9.75 2.95
N ASP A 53 6.61 -10.51 3.25
CA ASP A 53 6.52 -11.97 3.41
C ASP A 53 5.62 -12.33 4.61
N HIS A 54 5.66 -11.56 5.71
CA HIS A 54 4.76 -11.74 6.84
C HIS A 54 3.31 -11.39 6.50
N MET A 55 3.05 -10.29 5.79
CA MET A 55 1.69 -9.95 5.31
C MET A 55 1.12 -11.04 4.40
N ALA A 56 1.91 -11.55 3.45
CA ALA A 56 1.49 -12.62 2.57
C ALA A 56 1.19 -13.92 3.33
N SER A 57 1.97 -14.23 4.36
CA SER A 57 1.77 -15.42 5.21
C SER A 57 0.45 -15.32 5.98
N LEU A 58 0.15 -14.14 6.54
CA LEU A 58 -1.14 -13.88 7.19
C LEU A 58 -2.29 -14.10 6.21
N VAL A 59 -2.28 -13.48 5.03
CA VAL A 59 -3.40 -13.66 4.07
C VAL A 59 -3.67 -15.14 3.75
N LYS A 60 -2.61 -15.94 3.60
CA LYS A 60 -2.71 -17.38 3.35
C LYS A 60 -3.27 -18.14 4.55
N GLU A 61 -2.81 -17.82 5.76
CA GLU A 61 -3.24 -18.48 7.00
C GLU A 61 -4.76 -18.37 7.25
N TYR A 62 -5.35 -17.20 6.98
CA TYR A 62 -6.79 -16.99 7.21
C TYR A 62 -7.68 -17.48 6.06
N ASN A 63 -7.06 -17.93 4.97
CA ASN A 63 -7.74 -18.36 3.76
C ASN A 63 -8.82 -17.35 3.33
N LEU A 64 -8.40 -16.08 3.16
CA LEU A 64 -9.29 -14.99 2.79
C LEU A 64 -9.76 -15.19 1.34
N SER A 65 -11.06 -15.47 1.17
CA SER A 65 -11.69 -15.58 -0.15
C SER A 65 -12.20 -14.23 -0.69
N GLN A 66 -12.17 -13.19 0.14
CA GLN A 66 -12.62 -11.85 -0.21
C GLN A 66 -11.57 -11.15 -1.10
N PRO A 67 -12.01 -10.25 -2.01
CA PRO A 67 -11.07 -9.37 -2.69
C PRO A 67 -10.27 -8.56 -1.66
N LEU A 68 -8.98 -8.40 -1.93
CA LEU A 68 -8.03 -7.80 -1.01
C LEU A 68 -7.30 -6.63 -1.68
N THR A 69 -7.18 -5.52 -0.97
CA THR A 69 -6.28 -4.43 -1.36
C THR A 69 -5.30 -4.14 -0.22
N PHE A 70 -4.04 -3.89 -0.57
CA PHE A 70 -3.02 -3.47 0.39
C PHE A 70 -2.89 -1.95 0.41
N ALA A 71 -3.23 -1.34 1.54
CA ALA A 71 -3.06 0.09 1.76
C ALA A 71 -1.58 0.41 2.00
N VAL A 72 -0.98 1.19 1.09
CA VAL A 72 0.45 1.48 1.08
C VAL A 72 0.71 2.95 0.85
N ASN A 73 1.63 3.52 1.63
CA ASN A 73 2.01 4.92 1.50
C ASN A 73 2.96 5.09 0.30
N ALA A 74 2.71 6.08 -0.55
CA ALA A 74 3.47 6.32 -1.78
C ALA A 74 4.94 6.70 -1.51
N SER A 75 5.21 7.49 -0.47
CA SER A 75 6.57 7.91 -0.09
C SER A 75 7.44 6.75 0.39
N LEU A 76 6.83 5.69 0.92
CA LEU A 76 7.52 4.45 1.28
C LEU A 76 7.60 3.48 0.08
N LEU A 77 6.50 3.39 -0.69
CA LEU A 77 6.39 2.51 -1.85
C LEU A 77 7.46 2.80 -2.91
N LYS A 78 7.80 4.07 -3.14
CA LYS A 78 8.82 4.42 -4.14
C LYS A 78 10.20 3.79 -3.89
N TYR A 79 10.49 3.41 -2.66
CA TYR A 79 11.73 2.70 -2.28
C TYR A 79 11.56 1.19 -2.15
N SER A 80 10.36 0.65 -2.42
CA SER A 80 10.00 -0.75 -2.15
C SER A 80 9.12 -1.36 -3.25
N ILE A 81 9.32 -0.91 -4.49
CA ILE A 81 8.58 -1.40 -5.66
C ILE A 81 8.73 -2.92 -5.80
N CYS A 82 9.95 -3.46 -5.69
CA CYS A 82 10.22 -4.89 -5.84
C CYS A 82 9.52 -5.73 -4.77
N GLU A 83 9.52 -5.27 -3.53
CA GLU A 83 8.90 -5.92 -2.38
C GLU A 83 7.37 -5.96 -2.56
N LEU A 84 6.79 -4.89 -3.09
CA LEU A 84 5.35 -4.77 -3.31
C LEU A 84 4.89 -5.54 -4.55
N GLN A 85 5.72 -5.64 -5.59
CA GLN A 85 5.49 -6.58 -6.70
C GLN A 85 5.51 -8.03 -6.19
N ARG A 86 6.47 -8.37 -5.33
CA ARG A 86 6.55 -9.69 -4.70
C ARG A 86 5.29 -10.00 -3.87
N LEU A 87 4.78 -9.03 -3.12
CA LEU A 87 3.54 -9.20 -2.36
C LEU A 87 2.36 -9.57 -3.25
N LEU A 88 2.15 -8.81 -4.33
CA LEU A 88 1.08 -9.09 -5.30
C LEU A 88 1.26 -10.45 -5.99
N PHE A 89 2.50 -10.87 -6.22
CA PHE A 89 2.80 -12.19 -6.76
C PHE A 89 2.47 -13.32 -5.77
N GLN A 90 2.77 -13.13 -4.47
CA GLN A 90 2.49 -14.11 -3.43
C GLN A 90 1.01 -14.21 -3.06
N VAL A 91 0.25 -13.12 -3.27
CA VAL A 91 -1.17 -13.02 -2.97
C VAL A 91 -1.92 -12.69 -4.26
N PRO A 92 -2.23 -13.69 -5.09
CA PRO A 92 -2.92 -13.47 -6.35
C PRO A 92 -4.32 -12.88 -6.13
N ASN A 93 -4.82 -12.14 -7.11
CA ASN A 93 -6.11 -11.42 -7.05
C ASN A 93 -6.18 -10.31 -5.99
N SER A 94 -5.04 -9.85 -5.49
CA SER A 94 -4.94 -8.66 -4.64
C SER A 94 -4.54 -7.42 -5.45
N THR A 95 -4.80 -6.24 -4.88
CA THR A 95 -4.44 -4.94 -5.46
C THR A 95 -3.69 -4.07 -4.46
N LEU A 96 -3.17 -2.93 -4.88
CA LEU A 96 -2.64 -1.88 -4.01
C LEU A 96 -3.58 -0.68 -3.98
N THR A 97 -3.82 -0.13 -2.79
CA THR A 97 -4.39 1.20 -2.60
C THR A 97 -3.24 2.11 -2.14
N VAL A 98 -2.70 2.88 -3.06
CA VAL A 98 -1.58 3.79 -2.85
C VAL A 98 -2.11 5.12 -2.34
N TRP A 99 -1.69 5.53 -1.15
CA TRP A 99 -2.12 6.77 -0.52
C TRP A 99 -0.94 7.67 -0.15
N ALA A 100 -1.18 8.96 -0.02
CA ALA A 100 -0.20 9.92 0.47
C ALA A 100 -0.91 11.13 1.08
N HIS A 101 -0.35 11.70 2.13
CA HIS A 101 -0.82 12.96 2.69
C HIS A 101 -0.35 14.16 1.85
N PRO A 102 -1.10 15.28 1.84
CA PRO A 102 -0.74 16.48 1.07
C PRO A 102 0.70 16.98 1.33
N HIS A 103 1.12 17.03 2.60
CA HIS A 103 2.44 17.52 2.99
C HIS A 103 3.60 16.67 2.44
N GLU A 104 3.35 15.39 2.12
CA GLU A 104 4.38 14.52 1.54
C GLU A 104 4.78 14.99 0.14
N PHE A 105 3.89 15.68 -0.59
CA PHE A 105 4.18 16.22 -1.92
C PHE A 105 5.06 17.47 -1.91
N GLU A 106 5.26 18.09 -0.74
CA GLU A 106 6.10 19.27 -0.58
C GLU A 106 7.58 18.89 -0.35
N SER A 107 7.85 17.73 0.24
CA SER A 107 9.21 17.34 0.64
C SER A 107 9.66 15.95 0.20
N ASN A 108 8.75 14.98 0.13
CA ASN A 108 9.11 13.55 0.08
C ASN A 108 8.54 12.79 -1.11
N LEU A 109 7.67 13.36 -1.91
CA LEU A 109 6.97 12.67 -3.00
C LEU A 109 6.76 13.60 -4.18
N THR A 110 7.12 13.15 -5.37
CA THR A 110 6.94 13.92 -6.61
C THR A 110 5.94 13.26 -7.54
N LEU A 111 5.41 14.03 -8.50
CA LEU A 111 4.57 13.47 -9.56
C LEU A 111 5.33 12.41 -10.39
N HIS A 112 6.63 12.60 -10.58
CA HIS A 112 7.50 11.63 -11.25
C HIS A 112 7.57 10.30 -10.49
N ASP A 113 7.68 10.33 -9.15
CA ASP A 113 7.64 9.12 -8.33
C ASP A 113 6.33 8.34 -8.55
N LEU A 114 5.19 9.03 -8.64
CA LEU A 114 3.89 8.40 -8.92
C LEU A 114 3.85 7.75 -10.31
N ILE A 115 4.46 8.38 -11.32
CA ILE A 115 4.56 7.83 -12.67
C ILE A 115 5.44 6.57 -12.68
N LEU A 116 6.57 6.59 -11.97
CA LEU A 116 7.45 5.42 -11.82
C LEU A 116 6.72 4.27 -11.12
N ILE A 117 6.00 4.56 -10.05
CA ILE A 117 5.13 3.59 -9.38
C ILE A 117 4.14 3.01 -10.39
N ARG A 118 3.39 3.85 -11.10
CA ARG A 118 2.39 3.40 -12.08
C ARG A 118 2.94 2.49 -13.17
N LYS A 119 4.12 2.82 -13.70
CA LYS A 119 4.81 2.04 -14.74
C LYS A 119 5.34 0.71 -14.22
N SER A 120 5.55 0.59 -12.91
CA SER A 120 6.08 -0.62 -12.28
C SER A 120 5.02 -1.68 -12.01
N PHE A 121 3.72 -1.37 -12.13
CA PHE A 121 2.64 -2.31 -11.87
C PHE A 121 1.68 -2.46 -13.07
N SER A 122 1.03 -3.62 -13.16
CA SER A 122 0.03 -3.88 -14.20
C SER A 122 -1.15 -2.91 -14.12
N SER A 123 -1.74 -2.59 -15.28
CA SER A 123 -2.96 -1.78 -15.32
C SER A 123 -4.08 -2.48 -14.53
N GLY A 124 -4.68 -1.77 -13.57
CA GLY A 124 -5.76 -2.29 -12.72
C GLY A 124 -5.32 -2.96 -11.41
N SER A 125 -4.02 -3.12 -11.14
CA SER A 125 -3.54 -3.63 -9.84
C SER A 125 -3.25 -2.52 -8.82
N VAL A 126 -3.33 -1.25 -9.22
CA VAL A 126 -3.03 -0.09 -8.36
C VAL A 126 -4.14 0.95 -8.47
N PHE A 127 -4.67 1.34 -7.31
CA PHE A 127 -5.61 2.44 -7.12
C PHE A 127 -4.96 3.53 -6.27
N TYR A 128 -5.32 4.78 -6.52
CA TYR A 128 -4.71 5.94 -5.86
C TYR A 128 -5.75 6.67 -5.00
N ASP A 129 -5.42 6.86 -3.72
CA ASP A 129 -6.21 7.58 -2.72
C ASP A 129 -5.40 8.79 -2.21
N MET A 130 -5.54 9.92 -2.89
CA MET A 130 -4.70 11.11 -2.68
C MET A 130 -5.45 12.38 -3.10
N PRO A 131 -4.95 13.58 -2.76
CA PRO A 131 -5.61 14.85 -3.07
C PRO A 131 -6.01 15.00 -4.55
N SER A 132 -7.19 15.59 -4.79
CA SER A 132 -7.80 15.64 -6.13
C SER A 132 -6.97 16.42 -7.15
N ASP A 133 -6.30 17.47 -6.71
CA ASP A 133 -5.38 18.29 -7.50
C ASP A 133 -4.17 17.46 -7.99
N VAL A 134 -3.56 16.67 -7.11
CA VAL A 134 -2.49 15.73 -7.46
C VAL A 134 -3.00 14.67 -8.45
N LEU A 135 -4.17 14.07 -8.16
CA LEU A 135 -4.77 13.07 -9.05
C LEU A 135 -5.06 13.61 -10.45
N ASN A 136 -5.50 14.87 -10.55
CA ASN A 136 -5.77 15.50 -11.84
C ASN A 136 -4.49 15.70 -12.65
N GLN A 137 -3.43 16.23 -12.02
CA GLN A 137 -2.12 16.38 -12.68
C GLN A 137 -1.55 15.02 -13.09
N PHE A 138 -1.64 14.04 -12.20
CA PHE A 138 -1.18 12.69 -12.44
C PHE A 138 -1.89 12.02 -13.62
N ARG A 139 -3.21 12.19 -13.73
CA ARG A 139 -3.97 11.69 -14.88
C ARG A 139 -3.49 12.33 -16.19
N VAL A 140 -3.33 13.65 -16.23
CA VAL A 140 -2.86 14.35 -17.43
C VAL A 140 -1.51 13.81 -17.89
N GLU A 141 -0.56 13.64 -16.97
CA GLU A 141 0.77 13.09 -17.29
C GLU A 141 0.74 11.63 -17.75
N VAL A 142 -0.13 10.80 -17.17
CA VAL A 142 -0.26 9.38 -17.57
C VAL A 142 -0.88 9.24 -18.95
N TYR A 143 -1.78 10.13 -19.36
CA TYR A 143 -2.40 10.09 -20.70
C TYR A 143 -1.54 10.76 -21.79
N ASN A 144 -0.53 11.54 -21.41
CA ASN A 144 0.38 12.22 -22.34
C ASN A 144 1.68 11.44 -22.63
N ASN A 145 1.91 10.29 -21.99
CA ASN A 145 3.10 9.43 -22.13
C ASN A 145 2.74 8.01 -22.58
#